data_AF-A0A2D9ZBN2-F1
#
_entry.id   AF-A0A2D9ZBN2-F1
#
_cell.length_a   1.000
_cell.length_b   1.000
_cell.length_c   1.000
_cell.angle_alpha   90.00
_cell.angle_beta   90.00
_cell.angle_gamma   90.00
#
_symmetry.space_group_name_H-M   'P 1'
#
loop_
_entity.id
_entity.type
_entity.pdbx_description
1 polymer ?
#
loop_
_entity_poly.entity_id
_entity_poly.type
_entity_poly.pdbx_seq_one_letter_code
_entity_poly.pdbx_strand_id
1 'polypeptide(L)'
;MNLPPFIASATGQANLWKDLIHSVPTLAALAQLASDRLVVSAPADYELSPEARTILSITRNRGVIELKSNNTEFESSQRMLAVYVERTAESHVMFRSRTEPEITVRFLEGFRQLCDAGLVMHQVGGEFSLTTRGYDTAKGINPAECSDLEAEGTELEL
;
A
#
# COMPACT_ATOMS: atom_id res chain seq x y z
N MET A 1 -16.31 19.70 -15.46
CA MET A 1 -15.68 18.56 -14.78
C MET A 1 -16.84 17.75 -14.18
N ASN A 2 -17.26 16.67 -14.86
CA ASN A 2 -18.40 15.86 -14.40
C ASN A 2 -17.89 14.89 -13.33
N LEU A 3 -18.49 14.95 -12.13
CA LEU A 3 -18.25 13.95 -11.10
C LEU A 3 -18.74 12.56 -11.60
N PRO A 4 -18.05 11.46 -11.25
CA PRO A 4 -18.45 10.13 -11.67
C PRO A 4 -19.84 9.74 -11.11
N PRO A 5 -20.61 8.89 -11.82
CA PRO A 5 -22.04 8.66 -11.59
C PRO A 5 -22.42 7.97 -10.27
N PHE A 6 -21.47 7.66 -9.38
CA PHE A 6 -21.74 6.95 -8.12
C PHE A 6 -22.45 7.80 -7.04
N ILE A 7 -22.54 9.12 -7.21
CA ILE A 7 -23.08 10.03 -6.19
C ILE A 7 -24.63 10.15 -6.21
N ALA A 8 -25.33 9.66 -7.25
CA ALA A 8 -26.71 10.08 -7.52
C ALA A 8 -27.86 9.15 -7.07
N SER A 9 -27.66 8.18 -6.16
CA SER A 9 -28.74 7.31 -5.68
C SER A 9 -28.81 7.21 -4.15
N ALA A 10 -30.02 7.24 -3.59
CA ALA A 10 -30.27 7.03 -2.16
C ALA A 10 -29.90 5.60 -1.68
N THR A 11 -29.86 4.60 -2.58
CA THR A 11 -29.23 3.29 -2.28
C THR A 11 -27.71 3.34 -2.38
N GLY A 12 -27.17 4.27 -3.18
CA GLY A 12 -25.75 4.58 -3.26
C GLY A 12 -25.19 5.19 -1.98
N GLN A 13 -26.00 5.93 -1.20
CA GLN A 13 -25.54 6.51 0.07
C GLN A 13 -25.22 5.46 1.15
N ALA A 14 -26.03 4.41 1.27
CA ALA A 14 -25.77 3.34 2.24
C ALA A 14 -24.51 2.52 1.87
N ASN A 15 -24.28 2.30 0.57
CA ASN A 15 -23.04 1.69 0.08
C ASN A 15 -21.85 2.63 0.25
N LEU A 16 -22.01 3.92 -0.02
CA LEU A 16 -20.99 4.96 0.22
C LEU A 16 -20.54 5.01 1.68
N TRP A 17 -21.47 4.93 2.64
CA TRP A 17 -21.11 4.88 4.06
C TRP A 17 -20.33 3.61 4.41
N LYS A 18 -20.70 2.45 3.85
CA LYS A 18 -19.91 1.21 4.01
C LYS A 18 -18.53 1.33 3.38
N ASP A 19 -18.44 1.92 2.19
CA ASP A 19 -17.19 2.14 1.46
C ASP A 19 -16.25 3.07 2.24
N LEU A 20 -16.78 4.11 2.88
CA LEU A 20 -16.04 4.99 3.80
C LEU A 20 -15.52 4.25 5.04
N ILE A 21 -16.31 3.32 5.59
CA ILE A 21 -15.87 2.46 6.71
C ILE A 21 -14.77 1.49 6.25
N HIS A 22 -14.81 1.03 5.01
CA HIS A 22 -13.90 0.01 4.46
C HIS A 22 -12.67 0.59 3.75
N SER A 23 -12.33 1.87 3.98
CA SER A 23 -11.15 2.53 3.37
C SER A 23 -11.16 2.61 1.84
N VAL A 24 -12.31 2.41 1.20
CA VAL A 24 -12.45 2.39 -0.28
C VAL A 24 -11.97 3.69 -0.94
N PRO A 25 -12.23 4.90 -0.40
CA PRO A 25 -11.73 6.12 -1.03
C PRO A 25 -10.20 6.21 -1.06
N THR A 26 -9.52 5.79 0.01
CA THR A 26 -8.05 5.78 0.07
C THR A 26 -7.49 4.77 -0.91
N LEU A 27 -8.06 3.56 -0.97
CA LEU A 27 -7.68 2.53 -1.94
C LEU A 27 -7.87 3.02 -3.37
N ALA A 28 -9.02 3.63 -3.68
CA ALA A 28 -9.31 4.17 -5.00
C ALA A 28 -8.34 5.28 -5.39
N ALA A 29 -8.00 6.18 -4.46
CA ALA A 29 -7.02 7.23 -4.72
C ALA A 29 -5.61 6.68 -5.01
N LEU A 30 -5.16 5.67 -4.25
CA LEU A 30 -3.86 5.03 -4.47
C LEU A 30 -3.82 4.22 -5.77
N ALA A 31 -4.91 3.51 -6.09
CA ALA A 31 -5.06 2.78 -7.35
C ALA A 31 -5.05 3.73 -8.55
N GLN A 32 -5.76 4.87 -8.45
CA GLN A 32 -5.73 5.90 -9.49
C GLN A 32 -4.33 6.49 -9.66
N LEU A 33 -3.65 6.83 -8.56
CA LEU A 33 -2.29 7.36 -8.60
C LEU A 33 -1.31 6.38 -9.26
N ALA A 34 -1.37 5.10 -8.90
CA ALA A 34 -0.54 4.06 -9.53
C ALA A 34 -0.85 3.94 -11.04
N SER A 35 -2.14 3.97 -11.40
CA SER A 35 -2.58 3.91 -12.80
C SER A 35 -2.11 5.11 -13.62
N ASP A 36 -2.19 6.32 -13.05
CA ASP A 36 -1.72 7.55 -13.70
C ASP A 36 -0.23 7.47 -14.02
N ARG A 37 0.57 6.85 -13.14
CA ARG A 37 2.02 6.68 -13.33
C ARG A 37 2.42 5.61 -14.35
N LEU A 38 1.50 4.73 -14.74
CA LEU A 38 1.70 3.83 -15.89
C LEU A 38 1.62 4.58 -17.22
N VAL A 39 0.83 5.64 -17.29
CA VAL A 39 0.65 6.45 -18.50
C VAL A 39 1.62 7.63 -18.52
N VAL A 40 1.80 8.29 -17.37
CA VAL A 40 2.66 9.46 -17.20
C VAL A 40 3.83 9.09 -16.33
N SER A 41 4.99 8.87 -16.97
CA SER A 41 6.21 8.47 -16.27
C SER A 41 6.55 9.41 -15.11
N ALA A 42 6.85 8.83 -13.96
CA ALA A 42 7.36 9.56 -12.82
C ALA A 42 8.73 10.18 -13.12
N PRO A 43 9.11 11.27 -12.42
CA PRO A 43 10.45 11.86 -12.53
C PRO A 43 11.55 10.81 -12.29
N ALA A 44 12.73 11.03 -12.89
CA ALA A 44 13.87 10.14 -12.76
C ALA A 44 14.44 10.14 -11.32
N ASP A 45 14.46 11.30 -10.67
CA ASP A 45 15.09 11.51 -9.36
C ASP A 45 14.07 11.48 -8.20
N TYR A 46 13.28 10.41 -8.13
CA TYR A 46 12.33 10.24 -7.03
C TYR A 46 13.06 9.71 -5.79
N GLU A 47 13.29 10.57 -4.79
CA GLU A 47 13.88 10.16 -3.52
C GLU A 47 12.84 9.39 -2.68
N LEU A 48 13.09 8.11 -2.43
CA LEU A 48 12.19 7.23 -1.68
C LEU A 48 12.44 7.35 -0.18
N SER A 49 11.36 7.43 0.60
CA SER A 49 11.45 7.35 2.05
C SER A 49 12.01 6.00 2.52
N PRO A 50 12.55 5.94 3.75
CA PRO A 50 12.98 4.69 4.35
C PRO A 50 11.92 3.58 4.34
N GLU A 51 10.64 3.91 4.58
CA GLU A 51 9.51 2.97 4.55
C GLU A 51 9.25 2.45 3.14
N ALA A 52 9.26 3.33 2.13
CA ALA A 52 9.09 2.94 0.74
C ALA A 52 10.21 1.99 0.30
N ARG A 53 11.46 2.28 0.68
CA ARG A 53 12.62 1.41 0.44
C ARG A 53 12.47 0.06 1.16
N THR A 54 11.95 0.06 2.38
CA THR A 54 11.70 -1.16 3.17
C THR A 54 10.64 -2.05 2.49
N ILE A 55 9.53 -1.47 2.02
CA ILE A 55 8.49 -2.21 1.27
C ILE A 55 9.10 -2.84 0.01
N LEU A 56 9.91 -2.10 -0.76
CA LEU A 56 10.58 -2.62 -1.96
C LEU A 56 11.59 -3.74 -1.61
N SER A 57 12.36 -3.56 -0.54
CA SER A 57 13.35 -4.54 -0.08
C SER A 57 12.69 -5.90 0.21
N ILE A 58 11.55 -5.89 0.90
CA ILE A 58 10.82 -7.12 1.25
C ILE A 58 10.16 -7.74 0.01
N THR A 59 9.50 -6.93 -0.83
CA THR A 59 8.83 -7.42 -2.06
C THR A 59 9.77 -7.88 -3.16
N ARG A 60 11.09 -7.67 -3.06
CA ARG A 60 12.05 -7.83 -4.17
C ARG A 60 11.95 -9.11 -5.00
N ASN A 61 11.48 -10.21 -4.40
CA ASN A 61 11.39 -11.52 -5.06
C ASN A 61 9.98 -11.85 -5.58
N ARG A 62 8.94 -11.38 -4.88
CA ARG A 62 7.54 -11.77 -5.10
C ARG A 62 6.73 -10.67 -5.77
N GLY A 63 7.04 -9.44 -5.39
CA GLY A 63 6.48 -8.23 -5.96
C GLY A 63 5.01 -8.00 -5.65
N VAL A 64 4.43 -8.69 -4.67
CA VAL A 64 3.01 -8.56 -4.29
C VAL A 64 2.87 -7.70 -3.03
N ILE A 65 1.98 -6.72 -3.10
CA ILE A 65 1.64 -5.83 -1.99
C ILE A 65 0.13 -5.77 -1.88
N GLU A 66 -0.39 -5.81 -0.66
CA GLU A 66 -1.82 -5.72 -0.42
C GLU A 66 -2.13 -4.69 0.66
N LEU A 67 -3.22 -3.96 0.47
CA LEU A 67 -3.74 -3.01 1.44
C LEU A 67 -5.04 -3.55 2.04
N LYS A 68 -5.02 -3.84 3.35
CA LYS A 68 -6.17 -4.38 4.09
C LYS A 68 -6.46 -3.58 5.36
N SER A 69 -7.74 -3.35 5.66
CA SER A 69 -8.21 -2.91 6.98
C SER A 69 -8.76 -4.11 7.75
N ASN A 70 -8.76 -4.04 9.08
CA ASN A 70 -9.45 -5.03 9.91
C ASN A 70 -10.70 -4.40 10.55
N ASN A 71 -11.87 -4.68 9.99
CA ASN A 71 -13.11 -4.00 10.37
C ASN A 71 -13.78 -4.60 11.61
N THR A 72 -13.25 -5.68 12.18
CA THR A 72 -13.81 -6.35 13.38
C THR A 72 -13.12 -5.94 14.68
N GLU A 73 -12.07 -5.13 14.60
CA GLU A 73 -11.29 -4.73 15.79
C GLU A 73 -11.95 -3.59 16.56
N PHE A 74 -11.91 -3.70 17.90
CA PHE A 74 -12.43 -2.65 18.79
C PHE A 74 -11.50 -1.43 18.85
N GLU A 75 -10.19 -1.64 18.79
CA GLU A 75 -9.20 -0.56 18.81
C GLU A 75 -9.11 0.13 17.44
N SER A 76 -9.19 1.46 17.40
CA SER A 76 -9.16 2.21 16.14
C SER A 76 -7.85 2.07 15.39
N SER A 77 -6.71 1.97 16.09
CA SER A 77 -5.39 1.74 15.49
C SER A 77 -5.31 0.40 14.75
N GLN A 78 -6.03 -0.61 15.24
CA GLN A 78 -6.10 -1.93 14.63
C GLN A 78 -7.05 -2.00 13.44
N ARG A 79 -7.99 -1.05 13.33
CA ARG A 79 -8.86 -0.91 12.16
C ARG A 79 -8.23 -0.19 10.98
N MET A 80 -7.07 0.44 11.19
CA MET A 80 -6.40 1.21 10.13
C MET A 80 -6.05 0.33 8.93
N LEU A 81 -6.14 0.93 7.74
CA LEU A 81 -5.58 0.35 6.52
C LEU A 81 -4.09 0.09 6.75
N ALA A 82 -3.61 -1.10 6.40
CA ALA A 82 -2.22 -1.47 6.58
C ALA A 82 -1.63 -2.05 5.30
N VAL A 83 -0.31 -1.96 5.20
CA VAL A 83 0.47 -2.49 4.10
C VAL A 83 0.92 -3.90 4.45
N TYR A 84 0.54 -4.86 3.61
CA TYR A 84 0.98 -6.25 3.66
C TYR A 84 1.93 -6.47 2.49
N VAL A 85 3.09 -7.02 2.78
CA VAL A 85 4.17 -7.15 1.81
C VAL A 85 4.54 -8.62 1.71
N GLU A 86 4.33 -9.25 0.55
CA GLU A 86 4.65 -10.67 0.36
C GLU A 86 6.17 -10.86 0.36
N ARG A 87 6.69 -11.54 1.39
CA ARG A 87 8.12 -11.87 1.52
C ARG A 87 8.42 -13.15 0.74
N THR A 88 7.60 -14.17 0.95
CA THR A 88 7.67 -15.47 0.29
C THR A 88 6.28 -15.89 -0.17
N ALA A 89 6.15 -17.00 -0.90
CA ALA A 89 4.84 -17.51 -1.29
C ALA A 89 3.94 -17.91 -0.10
N GLU A 90 4.51 -18.03 1.10
CA GLU A 90 3.87 -18.54 2.31
C GLU A 90 3.85 -17.50 3.44
N SER A 91 4.49 -16.33 3.26
CA SER A 91 4.63 -15.35 4.34
C SER A 91 4.54 -13.90 3.88
N HIS A 92 3.97 -13.07 4.77
CA HIS A 92 3.79 -11.64 4.61
C HIS A 92 4.38 -10.87 5.78
N VAL A 93 4.85 -9.66 5.52
CA VAL A 93 5.14 -8.67 6.56
C VAL A 93 4.02 -7.64 6.57
N MET A 94 3.32 -7.51 7.70
CA MET A 94 2.23 -6.56 7.92
C MET A 94 2.72 -5.35 8.72
N PHE A 95 2.58 -4.16 8.14
CA PHE A 95 2.85 -2.89 8.82
C PHE A 95 1.57 -2.31 9.40
N ARG A 96 1.19 -2.79 10.59
CA ARG A 96 0.11 -2.23 11.42
C ARG A 96 0.51 -2.26 12.89
N SER A 97 0.67 -1.11 13.50
CA SER A 97 1.00 -1.03 14.92
C SER A 97 -0.23 -0.77 15.78
N ARG A 98 -0.35 -1.53 16.88
CA ARG A 98 -1.39 -1.32 17.89
C ARG A 98 -1.10 -0.11 18.76
N THR A 99 0.16 0.02 19.16
CA THR A 99 0.65 0.94 20.19
C THR A 99 1.19 2.24 19.60
N GLU A 100 1.66 2.21 18.36
CA GLU A 100 2.28 3.34 17.67
C GLU A 100 1.65 3.53 16.28
N PRO A 101 0.43 4.10 16.20
CA PRO A 101 -0.31 4.24 14.93
C PRO A 101 0.45 4.99 13.84
N GLU A 102 1.41 5.83 14.21
CA GLU A 102 2.30 6.54 13.29
C GLU A 102 3.09 5.60 12.37
N ILE A 103 3.50 4.41 12.86
CA ILE A 103 4.13 3.37 12.04
C ILE A 103 3.21 2.99 10.87
N THR A 104 1.94 2.71 11.16
CA THR A 104 0.95 2.36 10.13
C THR A 104 0.80 3.49 9.09
N VAL A 105 0.77 4.75 9.52
CA VAL A 105 0.65 5.90 8.62
C VAL A 105 1.91 6.07 7.76
N ARG A 106 3.09 5.98 8.36
CA ARG A 106 4.39 6.11 7.66
C ARG A 106 4.53 5.06 6.56
N PHE A 107 4.13 3.82 6.81
CA PHE A 107 4.17 2.77 5.78
C PHE A 107 3.12 2.96 4.69
N LEU A 108 1.92 3.47 5.02
CA LEU A 108 0.94 3.87 3.99
C LEU A 108 1.45 5.01 3.10
N GLU A 109 2.11 6.01 3.69
CA GLU A 109 2.73 7.10 2.92
C GLU A 109 3.90 6.59 2.08
N GLY A 110 4.74 5.70 2.62
CA GLY A 110 5.78 5.00 1.88
C GLY A 110 5.21 4.25 0.67
N PHE A 111 4.07 3.56 0.84
CA PHE A 111 3.37 2.93 -0.26
C PHE A 111 2.82 3.95 -1.29
N ARG A 112 2.25 5.08 -0.84
CA ARG A 112 1.83 6.19 -1.74
C ARG A 112 2.99 6.70 -2.59
N GLN A 113 4.19 6.82 -2.01
CA GLN A 113 5.40 7.20 -2.76
C GLN A 113 5.75 6.16 -3.83
N LEU A 114 5.60 4.86 -3.55
CA LEU A 114 5.81 3.82 -4.58
C LEU A 114 4.82 3.96 -5.74
N CYS A 115 3.55 4.27 -5.45
CA CYS A 115 2.55 4.55 -6.49
C CYS A 115 2.99 5.76 -7.34
N ASP A 116 3.34 6.87 -6.69
CA ASP A 116 3.71 8.11 -7.36
C ASP A 116 5.04 8.02 -8.13
N ALA A 117 5.95 7.16 -7.69
CA ALA A 117 7.21 6.85 -8.38
C ALA A 117 7.03 5.88 -9.57
N GLY A 118 5.81 5.36 -9.79
CA GLY A 118 5.53 4.38 -10.85
C GLY A 118 6.21 3.01 -10.62
N LEU A 119 6.48 2.68 -9.35
CA LEU A 119 7.16 1.43 -8.97
C LEU A 119 6.17 0.31 -8.65
N VAL A 120 4.90 0.66 -8.44
CA VAL A 120 3.80 -0.31 -8.28
C VAL A 120 2.69 -0.02 -9.29
N MET A 121 1.92 -1.06 -9.60
CA MET A 121 0.69 -0.99 -10.36
C MET A 121 -0.46 -1.63 -9.59
N HIS A 122 -1.66 -1.10 -9.75
CA HIS A 122 -2.87 -1.69 -9.21
C HIS A 122 -3.29 -2.91 -10.04
N GLN A 123 -3.71 -3.98 -9.37
CA GLN A 123 -4.18 -5.21 -10.01
C GLN A 123 -5.70 -5.33 -9.88
N VAL A 124 -6.17 -5.54 -8.64
CA VAL A 124 -7.59 -5.72 -8.32
C VAL A 124 -7.83 -5.44 -6.85
N GLY A 125 -8.94 -4.78 -6.51
CA GLY A 125 -9.29 -4.54 -5.10
C GLY A 125 -8.20 -3.77 -4.34
N GLY A 126 -7.71 -4.34 -3.23
CA GLY A 126 -6.57 -3.80 -2.47
C GLY A 126 -5.21 -4.36 -2.88
N GLU A 127 -5.13 -5.11 -3.98
CA GLU A 127 -3.93 -5.80 -4.44
C GLU A 127 -3.16 -4.98 -5.47
N PHE A 128 -1.85 -4.96 -5.28
CA PHE A 128 -0.87 -4.26 -6.10
C PHE A 128 0.31 -5.16 -6.39
N SER A 129 1.02 -4.85 -7.48
CA SER A 129 2.29 -5.50 -7.77
C SER A 129 3.38 -4.50 -8.12
N LEU A 130 4.64 -4.90 -8.00
CA LEU A 130 5.76 -4.15 -8.57
C LEU A 130 5.61 -4.05 -10.10
N THR A 131 6.01 -2.90 -10.65
CA THR A 131 6.30 -2.76 -12.07
C THR A 131 7.67 -3.35 -12.38
N THR A 132 8.02 -3.50 -13.66
CA THR A 132 9.40 -3.91 -14.04
C THR A 132 10.45 -2.98 -13.42
N ARG A 133 10.19 -1.65 -13.45
CA ARG A 133 11.04 -0.66 -12.79
C ARG A 133 11.06 -0.87 -11.27
N GLY A 134 9.92 -1.18 -10.65
CA GLY A 134 9.82 -1.54 -9.24
C GLY A 134 10.73 -2.72 -8.87
N TYR A 135 10.71 -3.81 -9.65
CA TYR A 135 11.60 -4.95 -9.46
C TYR A 135 13.07 -4.57 -9.58
N ASP A 136 13.42 -3.78 -10.59
CA ASP A 136 14.83 -3.39 -10.80
C ASP A 136 15.33 -2.44 -9.71
N THR A 137 14.49 -1.50 -9.25
CA THR A 137 14.79 -0.66 -8.08
C THR A 137 14.94 -1.52 -6.81
N ALA A 138 14.03 -2.46 -6.57
CA ALA A 138 14.08 -3.34 -5.39
C ALA A 138 15.37 -4.19 -5.33
N LYS A 139 15.86 -4.69 -6.47
CA LYS A 139 17.12 -5.45 -6.53
C LYS A 139 18.35 -4.63 -6.12
N GLY A 140 18.31 -3.31 -6.34
CA GLY A 140 19.39 -2.39 -5.98
C GLY A 140 19.42 -2.00 -4.51
N ILE A 141 18.39 -2.34 -3.72
CA ILE A 141 18.34 -2.03 -2.29
C ILE A 141 19.12 -3.08 -1.50
N ASN A 142 20.03 -2.61 -0.65
CA ASN A 142 20.71 -3.44 0.33
C ASN A 142 19.76 -3.75 1.50
N PRO A 143 19.34 -5.01 1.72
CA PRO A 143 18.37 -5.33 2.76
C PRO A 143 18.83 -4.96 4.17
N ALA A 144 20.14 -4.93 4.42
CA ALA A 144 20.69 -4.54 5.72
C ALA A 144 20.40 -3.09 6.11
N GLU A 145 20.12 -2.21 5.14
CA GLU A 145 19.73 -0.81 5.42
C GLU A 145 18.27 -0.67 5.85
N CYS A 146 17.46 -1.72 5.66
CA CYS A 146 16.03 -1.73 5.95
C CYS A 146 15.66 -2.56 7.18
N SER A 147 16.62 -3.26 7.81
CA SER A 147 16.35 -4.24 8.87
C SER A 147 15.59 -3.66 10.06
N ASP A 148 15.97 -2.45 10.48
CA ASP A 148 15.40 -1.81 11.68
C ASP A 148 13.93 -1.43 11.45
N LEU A 149 13.61 -0.95 10.24
CA LEU A 149 12.23 -0.62 9.86
C LEU A 149 11.40 -1.85 9.53
N GLU A 150 12.01 -2.87 8.94
CA GLU A 150 11.34 -4.16 8.69
C GLU A 150 10.90 -4.80 10.01
N ALA A 151 11.68 -4.64 11.09
CA ALA A 151 11.34 -5.10 12.43
C ALA A 151 10.15 -4.37 13.08
N GLU A 152 9.71 -3.22 12.54
CA GLU A 152 8.44 -2.58 12.93
C GLU A 152 7.22 -3.34 12.38
N GLY A 153 7.41 -4.26 11.42
CA GLY A 153 6.38 -5.11 10.85
C GLY A 153 6.14 -6.39 11.64
N THR A 154 4.93 -6.93 11.52
CA THR A 154 4.58 -8.26 12.04
C THR A 154 4.68 -9.29 10.91
N GLU A 155 5.46 -10.35 11.10
CA GLU A 155 5.48 -11.48 10.17
C GLU A 155 4.23 -12.36 10.35
N LEU A 156 3.59 -12.71 9.24
CA LEU A 156 2.38 -13.51 9.17
C LEU A 156 2.62 -14.68 8.21
N GLU A 157 2.43 -15.90 8.71
CA GLU A 157 2.45 -17.13 7.92
C GLU A 157 1.03 -17.45 7.42
N LEU A 158 0.93 -18.01 6.21
CA LEU A 158 -0.33 -18.44 5.57
C LEU A 158 -0.81 -19.81 6.06
#